data_AF-A0A061QP66-F1
#
_entry.id   AF-A0A061QP66-F1
#
_cell.length_a   1.000
_cell.length_b   1.000
_cell.length_c   1.000
_cell.angle_alpha   90.00
_cell.angle_beta   90.00
_cell.angle_gamma   90.00
#
_symmetry.space_group_name_H-M   'P 1'
#
loop_
_entity.id
_entity.type
_entity.pdbx_description
1 polymer ?
#
loop_
_entity_poly.entity_id
_entity_poly.type
_entity_poly.pdbx_seq_one_letter_code
_entity_poly.pdbx_strand_id
1 'polypeptide(L)' 'SSGAASPSLMLSHWERLQVDPYFTPTTEEEREEFGEQGQGFTEPNLARRFIDQVRRRKGIAVEEKIV' A
#
# COMPACT_ATOMS: atom_id res chain seq x y z
N SER A 1 15.75 26.37 -6.74
CA SER A 1 16.81 25.49 -6.21
C SER A 1 17.49 24.79 -7.39
N SER A 2 18.57 25.39 -7.91
CA SER A 2 19.21 24.97 -9.16
C SER A 2 20.42 24.06 -8.88
N GLY A 3 20.20 22.76 -8.63
CA GLY A 3 21.29 21.77 -8.59
C GLY A 3 22.21 21.76 -7.35
N ALA A 4 21.89 22.51 -6.28
CA ALA A 4 22.73 22.59 -5.08
C ALA A 4 22.72 21.35 -4.16
N ALA A 5 22.02 20.28 -4.54
CA ALA A 5 21.96 19.03 -3.78
C ALA A 5 22.48 17.87 -4.64
N SER A 6 23.47 17.13 -4.13
CA SER A 6 24.01 15.91 -4.73
C SER A 6 23.76 14.73 -3.77
N PRO A 7 22.55 14.14 -3.75
CA PRO A 7 22.24 13.04 -2.85
C PRO A 7 22.95 11.75 -3.28
N SER A 8 23.44 11.00 -2.30
CA SER A 8 23.89 9.61 -2.48
C SER A 8 23.00 8.70 -1.64
N LEU A 9 22.48 7.63 -2.23
CA LEU A 9 21.60 6.67 -1.56
C LEU A 9 22.39 5.40 -1.24
N MET A 10 22.45 5.06 0.03
CA MET A 10 22.99 3.78 0.51
C MET A 10 21.88 3.04 1.27
N LEU A 11 21.79 1.72 1.07
CA LEU A 11 20.87 0.90 1.83
C LEU A 11 21.31 0.89 3.30
N SER A 12 20.40 1.25 4.20
CA SER A 12 20.62 1.16 5.64
C SER A 12 19.99 -0.12 6.19
N HIS A 13 18.66 -0.20 6.12
CA HIS A 13 17.86 -1.31 6.64
C HIS A 13 16.45 -1.29 6.04
N TRP A 14 15.63 -2.25 6.47
CA TRP A 14 14.20 -2.30 6.17
C TRP A 14 13.41 -1.78 7.37
N GLU A 15 12.42 -0.93 7.10
CA GLU A 15 11.46 -0.47 8.10
C GLU A 15 10.06 -0.97 7.75
N ARG A 16 9.24 -1.19 8.79
CA ARG A 16 7.83 -1.57 8.62
C ARG A 16 7.00 -0.34 8.29
N LEU A 17 6.21 -0.42 7.21
CA LEU A 17 5.14 0.54 6.97
C LEU A 17 4.11 0.45 8.11
N GLN A 18 3.66 1.60 8.61
CA GLN A 18 2.61 1.69 9.65
C GLN A 18 1.20 1.56 9.02
N VAL A 19 1.04 0.62 8.10
CA VAL A 19 -0.21 0.36 7.38
C VAL A 19 -0.37 -1.15 7.25
N ASP A 20 -1.50 -1.68 7.69
CA ASP A 20 -1.84 -3.09 7.52
C ASP A 20 -2.30 -3.35 6.07
N PRO A 21 -1.60 -4.18 5.27
CA PRO A 21 -1.99 -4.50 3.89
C PRO A 21 -3.32 -5.26 3.75
N TYR A 22 -3.88 -5.80 4.83
CA TYR A 22 -5.14 -6.56 4.82
C TYR A 22 -6.24 -5.88 5.66
N PHE A 23 -6.08 -4.59 5.94
CA PHE A 23 -7.08 -3.81 6.67
C PHE A 23 -8.46 -3.95 6.02
N THR A 24 -9.44 -4.31 6.85
CA THR A 24 -10.85 -4.35 6.50
C THR A 24 -11.60 -3.62 7.62
N PRO A 25 -12.42 -2.61 7.30
CA PRO A 25 -13.13 -1.84 8.31
C PRO A 25 -14.16 -2.74 8.98
N THR A 26 -14.28 -2.61 10.30
CA THR A 26 -15.19 -3.41 11.12
C THR A 26 -16.25 -2.58 11.79
N THR A 27 -15.98 -1.29 12.02
CA THR A 27 -16.95 -0.35 12.60
C THR A 27 -17.58 0.54 11.52
N GLU A 28 -18.70 1.18 11.84
CA GLU A 28 -19.38 2.07 10.91
C GLU A 28 -18.54 3.32 10.64
N GLU A 29 -17.88 3.85 11.66
CA GLU A 29 -16.99 5.01 11.55
C GLU A 29 -15.81 4.72 10.61
N GLU A 30 -15.20 3.53 10.71
CA GLU A 30 -14.13 3.10 9.82
C GLU A 30 -14.62 2.94 8.37
N ARG A 31 -15.87 2.50 8.16
CA ARG A 31 -16.47 2.37 6.83
C ARG A 31 -16.77 3.73 6.21
N GLU A 32 -17.19 4.71 7.02
CA GLU A 32 -17.38 6.10 6.57
C GLU A 32 -16.06 6.74 6.13
N GLU A 33 -14.96 6.48 6.85
CA GLU A 33 -13.64 7.05 6.55
C GLU A 33 -12.91 6.31 5.40
N PHE A 34 -12.89 4.98 5.45
CA PHE A 34 -12.06 4.14 4.56
C PHE A 34 -12.84 3.42 3.47
N GLY A 35 -14.17 3.55 3.44
CA GLY A 35 -15.07 2.83 2.54
C GLY A 35 -15.19 1.34 2.87
N GLU A 36 -16.21 0.67 2.33
CA GLU A 36 -16.54 -0.74 2.63
C GLU A 36 -15.38 -1.75 2.50
N GLN A 37 -14.41 -1.47 1.62
CA GLN A 37 -13.29 -2.37 1.35
C GLN A 37 -11.98 -1.93 2.01
N GLY A 38 -12.00 -0.90 2.86
CA GLY A 38 -10.80 -0.41 3.55
C GLY A 38 -9.73 0.18 2.61
N GLN A 39 -10.11 0.50 1.37
CA GLN A 39 -9.21 1.03 0.35
C GLN A 39 -9.10 2.56 0.40
N GLY A 40 -9.68 3.22 1.42
CA GLY A 40 -9.84 4.66 1.45
C GLY A 40 -10.84 5.14 0.39
N PHE A 41 -11.50 6.26 0.64
CA PHE A 41 -12.29 6.92 -0.41
C PHE A 41 -11.39 7.55 -1.50
N THR A 42 -10.11 7.80 -1.19
CA THR A 42 -9.20 8.65 -1.99
C THR A 42 -7.89 7.98 -2.41
N GLU A 43 -7.32 7.02 -1.65
CA GLU A 43 -6.04 6.38 -2.00
C GLU A 43 -5.94 4.90 -1.59
N PRO A 44 -5.54 3.99 -2.50
CA PRO A 44 -5.42 2.58 -2.23
C PRO A 44 -4.30 2.28 -1.22
N ASN A 45 -4.56 1.36 -0.30
CA ASN A 45 -3.61 0.86 0.69
C ASN A 45 -2.23 0.57 0.08
N LEU A 46 -1.24 1.38 0.43
CA LEU A 46 0.09 1.36 -0.17
C LEU A 46 0.80 0.01 0.05
N ALA A 47 0.65 -0.56 1.25
CA ALA A 47 1.26 -1.85 1.59
C ALA A 47 0.66 -2.97 0.72
N ARG A 48 -0.67 -3.00 0.56
CA ARG A 48 -1.36 -3.97 -0.31
C ARG A 48 -0.92 -3.83 -1.76
N ARG A 49 -0.81 -2.60 -2.27
CA ARG A 49 -0.34 -2.33 -3.64
C ARG A 49 1.06 -2.89 -3.89
N PHE A 50 2.02 -2.67 -2.99
CA PHE A 50 3.37 -3.20 -3.13
C PHE A 50 3.40 -4.73 -3.11
N ILE A 51 2.62 -5.35 -2.23
CA ILE A 51 2.49 -6.81 -2.16
C ILE A 51 1.94 -7.35 -3.48
N ASP A 52 0.83 -6.79 -3.98
CA ASP A 52 0.19 -7.27 -5.19
C ASP A 52 1.08 -7.09 -6.43
N GLN A 53 1.81 -5.98 -6.53
CA GLN A 53 2.79 -5.77 -7.60
C GLN A 53 3.92 -6.81 -7.59
N VAL A 54 4.47 -7.10 -6.40
CA VAL A 54 5.52 -8.11 -6.26
C VAL A 54 4.99 -9.50 -6.57
N ARG A 55 3.77 -9.84 -6.11
CA ARG A 55 3.12 -11.13 -6.37
C ARG A 55 2.88 -11.34 -7.87
N ARG A 56 2.30 -10.35 -8.57
CA ARG A 56 2.13 -10.40 -10.04
C ARG A 56 3.45 -10.63 -10.76
N ARG A 57 4.50 -9.87 -10.40
CA ARG A 57 5.85 -10.04 -10.98
C ARG A 57 6.43 -11.44 -10.73
N LYS A 58 6.08 -12.06 -9.60
CA LYS A 58 6.56 -13.39 -9.21
C LYS A 58 5.64 -14.53 -9.70
N GLY A 59 4.54 -14.23 -10.41
CA GLY A 59 3.56 -15.23 -10.84
C GLY A 59 2.75 -15.83 -9.69
N ILE A 60 2.71 -15.16 -8.54
CA ILE A 60 1.93 -15.59 -7.38
C ILE A 60 0.52 -15.01 -7.52
N ALA A 61 -0.50 -15.82 -7.27
CA ALA A 61 -1.90 -15.39 -7.32
C ALA A 61 -2.15 -14.20 -6.39
N VAL A 62 -2.89 -13.22 -6.90
CA VAL A 62 -3.45 -12.09 -6.16
C VAL A 62 -4.95 -12.27 -6.11
N GLU A 63 -5.57 -11.90 -4.99
CA GLU A 63 -7.03 -11.85 -4.86
C GLU A 63 -7.58 -10.67 -5.68
N GLU A 64 -7.63 -10.83 -7.00
CA GLU A 64 -8.39 -9.95 -7.87
C GLU A 64 -9.78 -10.56 -8.05
N LYS A 65 -10.84 -9.79 -7.79
CA LYS A 65 -12.16 -10.14 -8.30
C LYS A 65 -12.12 -9.99 -9.82
N ILE A 66 -11.95 -11.11 -10.52
CA ILE A 66 -12.19 -11.18 -11.97
C ILE A 66 -13.72 -11.11 -12.11
N VAL A 67 -14.22 -10.01 -12.69
CA VAL A 67 -15.65 -9.83 -13.03
C VAL A 67 -15.92 -10.50 -14.38
#